data_AF-A0A3D4HRI2-F1
#
_entry.id   AF-A0A3D4HRI2-F1
#
_cell.length_a   1.000
_cell.length_b   1.000
_cell.length_c   1.000
_cell.angle_alpha   90.00
_cell.angle_beta   90.00
_cell.angle_gamma   90.00
#
_symmetry.space_group_name_H-M   'P 1'
#
loop_
_entity.id
_entity.type
_entity.pdbx_description
1 polymer ?
#
loop_
_entity_poly.entity_id
_entity_poly.type
_entity_poly.pdbx_seq_one_letter_code
_entity_poly.pdbx_strand_id
1 'polypeptide(L)'
;MRVPNYAGLVELVYDLTGKELISPIKSSGLNGKKPALYQRYRIDRPSKDYTDYQEELMYQLVPMLKNDYYMGNLEAYQKDRLFVLSLNDYLKKHRGCLKEAVSYNERSFEIWGREKFLLREGGIRILKNLGLAPEDLNVYDTTEPLAYYSHHKRVPQKILILENKDTFYSMRKHLLGNNSRILGEEIGTLIYGAGKGIHKSFQDFTFCVEPYLNDNRNEILYFGDLDYEGILIYETLQENFRDKVKLKPFRTAYEAMLKKAGRIKLPDMKEGQNSNIGTEFFSYFSNEVQEQMKHLLQQNSYIPQEILQRKDF
;
A
#
# COMPACT_ATOMS: atom_id res chain seq x y z
N MET A 1 -49.11 -8.87 -6.71
CA MET A 1 -50.54 -8.83 -7.07
C MET A 1 -51.03 -10.27 -7.21
N ARG A 2 -52.03 -10.72 -6.44
CA ARG A 2 -52.65 -12.04 -6.66
C ARG A 2 -53.83 -11.84 -7.61
N VAL A 3 -53.77 -12.47 -8.79
CA VAL A 3 -54.88 -12.43 -9.75
C VAL A 3 -55.90 -13.47 -9.32
N PRO A 4 -57.14 -13.08 -8.98
CA PRO A 4 -58.06 -13.95 -8.23
C PRO A 4 -58.78 -15.00 -9.07
N ASN A 5 -58.86 -14.82 -10.40
CA ASN A 5 -59.54 -15.74 -11.30
C ASN A 5 -58.95 -15.69 -12.72
N TYR A 6 -59.37 -16.62 -13.58
CA TYR A 6 -58.86 -16.72 -14.95
C TYR A 6 -59.23 -15.52 -15.83
N ALA A 7 -60.41 -14.93 -15.64
CA ALA A 7 -60.85 -13.75 -16.38
C ALA A 7 -59.91 -12.56 -16.12
N GLY A 8 -59.58 -12.30 -14.85
CA GLY A 8 -58.62 -11.24 -14.48
C GLY A 8 -57.20 -11.51 -14.96
N LEU A 9 -56.82 -12.77 -15.16
CA LEU A 9 -55.53 -13.11 -15.77
C LEU A 9 -55.52 -12.78 -17.27
N VAL A 10 -56.62 -13.06 -17.97
CA VAL A 10 -56.78 -12.73 -19.40
C VAL A 10 -56.73 -11.22 -19.60
N GLU A 11 -57.48 -10.46 -18.81
CA GLU A 11 -57.47 -8.99 -18.87
C GLU A 11 -56.07 -8.42 -18.61
N LEU A 12 -55.39 -8.89 -17.57
CA LEU A 12 -54.04 -8.44 -17.25
C LEU A 12 -53.06 -8.74 -18.38
N VAL A 13 -53.11 -9.94 -18.96
CA VAL A 13 -52.21 -10.33 -20.05
C VAL A 13 -52.48 -9.51 -21.31
N TYR A 14 -53.74 -9.24 -21.64
CA TYR A 14 -54.08 -8.38 -22.77
C TYR A 14 -53.69 -6.91 -22.53
N ASP A 15 -53.87 -6.38 -21.34
CA ASP A 15 -53.40 -5.04 -20.96
C ASP A 15 -51.87 -4.93 -21.08
N LEU A 16 -51.12 -5.89 -20.52
CA LEU A 16 -49.66 -5.92 -20.60
C LEU A 16 -49.15 -6.10 -22.03
N THR A 17 -49.84 -6.91 -22.85
CA THR A 17 -49.49 -7.10 -24.27
C THR A 17 -49.81 -5.83 -25.08
N GLY A 18 -50.94 -5.17 -24.80
CA GLY A 18 -51.33 -3.90 -25.44
C GLY A 18 -50.41 -2.73 -25.07
N LYS A 19 -49.78 -2.78 -23.90
CA LYS A 19 -48.74 -1.84 -23.46
C LYS A 19 -47.32 -2.20 -23.94
N GLU A 20 -47.17 -3.24 -24.75
CA GLU A 20 -45.86 -3.74 -25.25
C GLU A 20 -44.85 -4.09 -24.14
N LEU A 21 -45.34 -4.41 -22.93
CA LEU A 21 -44.49 -4.81 -21.80
C LEU A 21 -44.19 -6.31 -21.81
N ILE A 22 -45.03 -7.09 -22.51
CA ILE A 22 -44.83 -8.51 -22.75
C ILE A 22 -45.21 -8.89 -24.18
N SER A 23 -44.55 -9.90 -24.72
CA SER A 23 -44.88 -10.49 -26.03
C SER A 23 -45.06 -12.00 -25.95
N PRO A 24 -46.03 -12.58 -26.67
CA PRO A 24 -46.31 -14.01 -26.61
C PRO A 24 -45.22 -14.84 -27.29
N ILE A 25 -44.77 -15.92 -26.65
CA ILE A 25 -43.86 -16.89 -27.27
C ILE A 25 -44.70 -17.91 -28.03
N LYS A 26 -44.93 -17.68 -29.33
CA LYS A 26 -45.86 -18.50 -30.15
C LYS A 26 -45.58 -20.01 -30.10
N SER A 27 -44.32 -20.42 -29.99
CA SER A 27 -43.91 -21.82 -29.89
C SER A 27 -44.29 -22.50 -28.57
N SER A 28 -44.75 -21.77 -27.55
CA SER A 28 -45.21 -22.35 -26.29
C SER A 28 -46.59 -23.01 -26.38
N GLY A 29 -47.31 -22.83 -27.49
CA GLY A 29 -48.69 -23.24 -27.61
C GLY A 29 -49.63 -22.45 -26.69
N LEU A 30 -50.93 -22.75 -26.82
CA LEU A 30 -52.00 -22.18 -26.01
C LEU A 30 -52.27 -23.03 -24.76
N ASN A 31 -52.88 -22.44 -23.75
CA ASN A 31 -53.17 -23.10 -22.48
C ASN A 31 -54.46 -23.96 -22.46
N GLY A 32 -55.15 -24.09 -23.60
CA GLY A 32 -56.38 -24.90 -23.73
C GLY A 32 -57.62 -24.35 -23.02
N LYS A 33 -57.57 -23.13 -22.45
CA LYS A 33 -58.69 -22.46 -21.78
C LYS A 33 -59.40 -21.49 -22.74
N LYS A 34 -60.58 -20.99 -22.35
CA LYS A 34 -61.34 -19.96 -23.10
C LYS A 34 -61.56 -18.72 -22.23
N PRO A 35 -61.16 -17.51 -22.67
CA PRO A 35 -60.31 -17.20 -23.84
C PRO A 35 -58.92 -17.84 -23.73
N ALA A 36 -58.28 -18.16 -24.85
CA ALA A 36 -56.99 -18.85 -24.84
C ALA A 36 -55.83 -17.85 -24.65
N LEU A 37 -54.87 -18.20 -23.79
CA LEU A 37 -53.61 -17.46 -23.62
C LEU A 37 -52.43 -18.35 -24.01
N TYR A 38 -51.33 -17.75 -24.47
CA TYR A 38 -50.06 -18.47 -24.64
C TYR A 38 -49.51 -18.94 -23.29
N GLN A 39 -48.85 -20.10 -23.27
CA GLN A 39 -48.26 -20.64 -22.05
C GLN A 39 -47.04 -19.85 -21.55
N ARG A 40 -46.33 -19.15 -22.44
CA ARG A 40 -45.17 -18.32 -22.08
C ARG A 40 -45.22 -16.95 -22.77
N TYR A 41 -44.76 -15.94 -22.04
CA TYR A 41 -44.56 -14.58 -22.53
C TYR A 41 -43.12 -14.15 -22.24
N ARG A 42 -42.54 -13.36 -23.13
CA ARG A 42 -41.28 -12.64 -22.91
C ARG A 42 -41.60 -11.30 -22.27
N ILE A 43 -40.80 -10.88 -21.29
CA ILE A 43 -40.90 -9.54 -20.72
C ILE A 43 -40.08 -8.60 -21.61
N ASP A 44 -40.73 -7.64 -22.24
CA ASP A 44 -40.11 -6.61 -23.04
C ASP A 44 -39.89 -5.39 -22.13
N ARG A 45 -38.67 -5.25 -21.63
CA ARG A 45 -38.30 -4.06 -20.84
C ARG A 45 -38.05 -2.92 -21.83
N PRO A 46 -38.64 -1.73 -21.63
CA PRO A 46 -38.31 -0.59 -22.47
C PRO A 46 -36.79 -0.39 -22.40
N SER A 47 -36.14 -0.32 -23.57
CA SER A 47 -34.73 0.03 -23.64
C SER A 47 -34.56 1.39 -22.98
N LYS A 48 -33.69 1.49 -21.98
CA LYS A 48 -33.32 2.79 -21.44
C LYS A 48 -32.76 3.62 -22.59
N ASP A 49 -33.30 4.82 -22.74
CA ASP A 49 -32.77 5.79 -23.68
C ASP A 49 -31.42 6.28 -23.16
N TYR A 50 -30.39 6.11 -23.99
CA TYR A 50 -29.01 6.49 -23.70
C TYR A 50 -28.45 7.44 -24.75
N THR A 51 -29.32 8.08 -25.55
CA THR A 51 -28.91 8.98 -26.64
C THR A 51 -27.99 10.09 -26.12
N ASP A 52 -28.34 10.74 -25.02
CA ASP A 52 -27.50 11.77 -24.38
C ASP A 52 -26.11 11.24 -24.00
N TYR A 53 -26.03 10.01 -23.50
CA TYR A 53 -24.75 9.39 -23.11
C TYR A 53 -23.90 9.03 -24.32
N GLN A 54 -24.52 8.60 -25.41
CA GLN A 54 -23.83 8.35 -26.67
C GLN A 54 -23.26 9.66 -27.22
N GLU A 55 -24.03 10.75 -27.22
CA GLU A 55 -23.55 12.07 -27.65
C GLU A 55 -22.39 12.58 -26.81
N GLU A 56 -22.47 12.47 -25.48
CA GLU A 56 -21.38 12.82 -24.57
C GLU A 56 -20.09 12.06 -24.89
N LEU A 57 -20.20 10.74 -25.05
CA LEU A 57 -19.06 9.88 -25.34
C LEU A 57 -18.46 10.13 -26.73
N MET A 58 -19.28 10.47 -27.73
CA MET A 58 -18.83 10.70 -29.11
C MET A 58 -18.18 12.07 -29.30
N TYR A 59 -18.77 13.11 -28.70
CA TYR A 59 -18.47 14.49 -29.10
C TYR A 59 -17.89 15.36 -27.98
N GLN A 60 -18.06 14.97 -26.71
CA GLN A 60 -17.65 15.81 -25.59
C GLN A 60 -16.34 15.38 -24.93
N LEU A 61 -15.85 14.17 -25.18
CA LEU A 61 -14.58 13.71 -24.63
C LEU A 61 -13.37 14.31 -25.37
N VAL A 62 -12.29 14.57 -24.63
CA VAL A 62 -11.01 14.95 -25.25
C VAL A 62 -10.46 13.78 -26.08
N PRO A 63 -9.76 14.05 -27.20
CA PRO A 63 -9.31 12.99 -28.12
C PRO A 63 -8.41 11.90 -27.50
N MET A 64 -7.80 12.18 -26.36
CA MET A 64 -6.94 11.24 -25.65
C MET A 64 -7.74 10.15 -24.90
N LEU A 65 -9.01 10.40 -24.58
CA LEU A 65 -9.87 9.43 -23.91
C LEU A 65 -10.56 8.55 -24.95
N LYS A 66 -10.35 7.24 -24.85
CA LYS A 66 -11.07 6.26 -25.67
C LYS A 66 -12.50 6.10 -25.15
N ASN A 67 -13.46 5.99 -26.06
CA ASN A 67 -14.86 5.80 -25.71
C ASN A 67 -15.37 4.37 -25.99
N ASP A 68 -14.58 3.51 -26.64
CA ASP A 68 -14.99 2.18 -27.12
C ASP A 68 -15.67 1.33 -26.04
N TYR A 69 -15.06 1.25 -24.85
CA TYR A 69 -15.58 0.47 -23.75
C TYR A 69 -16.95 0.99 -23.30
N TYR A 70 -17.08 2.29 -23.06
CA TYR A 70 -18.32 2.88 -22.56
C TYR A 70 -19.41 2.93 -23.64
N MET A 71 -19.05 3.07 -24.91
CA MET A 71 -19.99 2.98 -26.03
C MET A 71 -20.63 1.59 -26.12
N GLY A 72 -19.84 0.53 -25.86
CA GLY A 72 -20.34 -0.84 -25.74
C GLY A 72 -21.06 -1.15 -24.42
N ASN A 73 -20.96 -0.27 -23.41
CA ASN A 73 -21.43 -0.52 -22.04
C ASN A 73 -22.07 0.74 -21.41
N LEU A 74 -23.17 1.23 -21.98
CA LEU A 74 -23.81 2.49 -21.55
C LEU A 74 -24.33 2.48 -20.10
N GLU A 75 -24.71 1.30 -19.57
CA GLU A 75 -25.05 1.16 -18.15
C GLU A 75 -23.84 1.37 -17.22
N ALA A 76 -22.65 0.97 -17.66
CA ALA A 76 -21.43 1.23 -16.91
C ALA A 76 -21.09 2.73 -16.98
N TYR A 77 -21.26 3.34 -18.15
CA TYR A 77 -21.09 4.79 -18.29
C TYR A 77 -22.03 5.54 -17.37
N GLN A 78 -23.31 5.18 -17.30
CA GLN A 78 -24.28 5.81 -16.40
C GLN A 78 -23.78 5.87 -14.94
N LYS A 79 -23.13 4.80 -14.46
CA LYS A 79 -22.60 4.71 -13.09
C LYS A 79 -21.31 5.51 -12.92
N ASP A 80 -20.45 5.51 -13.93
CA ASP A 80 -19.14 6.15 -13.88
C ASP A 80 -19.15 7.61 -14.41
N ARG A 81 -20.27 8.07 -14.99
CA ARG A 81 -20.39 9.32 -15.78
C ARG A 81 -19.77 10.52 -15.10
N LEU A 82 -20.07 10.73 -13.82
CA LEU A 82 -19.51 11.85 -13.06
C LEU A 82 -17.98 11.80 -13.03
N PHE A 83 -17.38 10.63 -12.80
CA PHE A 83 -15.93 10.48 -12.74
C PHE A 83 -15.26 10.60 -14.11
N VAL A 84 -15.91 10.08 -15.16
CA VAL A 84 -15.43 10.24 -16.55
C VAL A 84 -15.44 11.72 -16.95
N LEU A 85 -16.52 12.44 -16.65
CA LEU A 85 -16.65 13.85 -16.96
C LEU A 85 -15.68 14.71 -16.13
N SER A 86 -15.45 14.39 -14.86
CA SER A 86 -14.43 15.07 -14.04
C SER A 86 -13.03 14.93 -14.64
N LEU A 87 -12.66 13.71 -15.07
CA LEU A 87 -11.38 13.49 -15.75
C LEU A 87 -11.29 14.25 -17.07
N ASN A 88 -12.36 14.20 -17.88
CA ASN A 88 -12.44 14.93 -19.13
C ASN A 88 -12.28 16.44 -18.94
N ASP A 89 -12.96 17.03 -17.96
CA ASP A 89 -12.89 18.45 -17.65
C ASP A 89 -11.49 18.87 -17.19
N TYR A 90 -10.88 18.05 -16.33
CA TYR A 90 -9.49 18.24 -15.91
C TYR A 90 -8.53 18.24 -17.10
N LEU A 91 -8.64 17.27 -18.01
CA LEU A 91 -7.79 17.18 -19.21
C LEU A 91 -8.04 18.32 -20.20
N LYS A 92 -9.22 18.95 -20.20
CA LYS A 92 -9.50 20.15 -21.01
C LYS A 92 -8.85 21.40 -20.42
N LYS A 93 -9.02 21.62 -19.12
CA LYS A 93 -8.68 22.88 -18.46
C LYS A 93 -7.26 22.91 -17.88
N HIS A 94 -6.77 21.76 -17.44
CA HIS A 94 -5.57 21.63 -16.62
C HIS A 94 -4.52 20.69 -17.22
N ARG A 95 -4.57 20.42 -18.54
CA ARG A 95 -3.60 19.54 -19.22
C ARG A 95 -2.13 19.94 -18.97
N GLY A 96 -1.86 21.24 -18.79
CA GLY A 96 -0.53 21.75 -18.48
C GLY A 96 0.06 21.20 -17.17
N CYS A 97 -0.79 20.87 -16.19
CA CYS A 97 -0.39 20.30 -14.90
C CYS A 97 0.20 18.88 -15.04
N LEU A 98 -0.06 18.19 -16.16
CA LEU A 98 0.55 16.88 -16.45
C LEU A 98 2.04 16.97 -16.78
N LYS A 99 2.60 18.17 -16.95
CA LYS A 99 4.06 18.36 -17.13
C LYS A 99 4.85 18.14 -15.83
N GLU A 100 4.19 18.29 -14.69
CA GLU A 100 4.79 18.13 -13.37
C GLU A 100 4.26 16.83 -12.73
N ALA A 101 5.19 16.03 -12.20
CA ALA A 101 4.84 14.82 -11.49
C ALA A 101 4.33 15.19 -10.10
N VAL A 102 3.21 14.60 -9.67
CA VAL A 102 2.64 14.79 -8.31
C VAL A 102 2.28 13.44 -7.71
N SER A 103 1.99 13.37 -6.41
CA SER A 103 1.59 12.09 -5.82
C SER A 103 0.26 11.59 -6.37
N TYR A 104 0.04 10.27 -6.33
CA TYR A 104 -1.25 9.66 -6.65
C TYR A 104 -2.43 10.34 -5.95
N ASN A 105 -2.26 10.64 -4.67
CA ASN A 105 -3.29 11.22 -3.82
C ASN A 105 -3.61 12.67 -4.20
N GLU A 106 -2.57 13.47 -4.48
CA GLU A 106 -2.72 14.84 -4.95
C GLU A 106 -3.41 14.88 -6.30
N ARG A 107 -2.95 14.09 -7.29
CA ARG A 107 -3.60 14.05 -8.61
C ARG A 107 -5.04 13.57 -8.53
N SER A 108 -5.30 12.59 -7.67
CA SER A 108 -6.67 12.10 -7.44
C SER A 108 -7.58 13.20 -6.88
N PHE A 109 -7.06 14.03 -5.98
CA PHE A 109 -7.79 15.17 -5.45
C PHE A 109 -8.00 16.27 -6.48
N GLU A 110 -6.99 16.59 -7.30
CA GLU A 110 -7.12 17.57 -8.38
C GLU A 110 -8.24 17.21 -9.37
N ILE A 111 -8.34 15.92 -9.74
CA ILE A 111 -9.29 15.48 -10.76
C ILE A 111 -10.68 15.26 -10.17
N TRP A 112 -10.79 14.60 -9.02
CA TRP A 112 -12.07 14.10 -8.48
C TRP A 112 -12.47 14.70 -7.13
N GLY A 113 -11.66 15.58 -6.54
CA GLY A 113 -11.87 16.09 -5.18
C GLY A 113 -11.82 15.00 -4.11
N ARG A 114 -11.21 13.85 -4.44
CA ARG A 114 -11.17 12.65 -3.59
C ARG A 114 -9.78 12.05 -3.61
N GLU A 115 -9.04 12.25 -2.54
CA GLU A 115 -7.63 11.86 -2.39
C GLU A 115 -7.38 10.37 -2.73
N LYS A 116 -8.23 9.46 -2.24
CA LYS A 116 -8.00 8.02 -2.36
C LYS A 116 -8.67 7.40 -3.59
N PHE A 117 -9.34 8.20 -4.42
CA PHE A 117 -10.18 7.67 -5.48
C PHE A 117 -9.39 6.92 -6.54
N LEU A 118 -8.27 7.51 -6.98
CA LEU A 118 -7.42 6.94 -8.02
C LEU A 118 -6.99 5.52 -7.66
N LEU A 119 -6.37 5.32 -6.49
CA LEU A 119 -5.81 4.03 -6.08
C LEU A 119 -6.79 3.08 -5.40
N ARG A 120 -7.82 3.56 -4.69
CA ARG A 120 -8.62 2.71 -3.78
C ARG A 120 -10.10 2.62 -4.09
N GLU A 121 -10.68 3.56 -4.84
CA GLU A 121 -12.14 3.66 -5.02
C GLU A 121 -12.60 3.44 -6.47
N GLY A 122 -11.67 3.07 -7.36
CA GLY A 122 -11.98 2.66 -8.74
C GLY A 122 -11.46 3.58 -9.83
N GLY A 123 -10.64 4.59 -9.52
CA GLY A 123 -10.04 5.46 -10.53
C GLY A 123 -9.17 4.69 -11.53
N ILE A 124 -8.35 3.72 -11.10
CA ILE A 124 -7.59 2.86 -12.03
C ILE A 124 -8.50 2.15 -13.04
N ARG A 125 -9.67 1.67 -12.61
CA ARG A 125 -10.65 1.03 -13.51
C ARG A 125 -11.16 2.02 -14.54
N ILE A 126 -11.50 3.25 -14.13
CA ILE A 126 -12.00 4.29 -15.02
C ILE A 126 -10.93 4.71 -16.04
N LEU A 127 -9.68 4.89 -15.60
CA LEU A 127 -8.57 5.17 -16.53
C LEU A 127 -8.45 4.08 -17.58
N LYS A 128 -8.42 2.81 -17.15
CA LYS A 128 -8.35 1.66 -18.06
C LYS A 128 -9.51 1.64 -19.06
N ASN A 129 -10.73 1.90 -18.61
CA ASN A 129 -11.91 1.94 -19.46
C ASN A 129 -11.85 3.09 -20.50
N LEU A 130 -11.14 4.17 -20.18
CA LEU A 130 -10.89 5.30 -21.09
C LEU A 130 -9.57 5.16 -21.87
N GLY A 131 -8.91 4.00 -21.78
CA GLY A 131 -7.67 3.72 -22.51
C GLY A 131 -6.42 4.42 -21.97
N LEU A 132 -6.45 4.86 -20.71
CA LEU A 132 -5.31 5.47 -20.01
C LEU A 132 -4.70 4.52 -18.98
N ALA A 133 -3.43 4.75 -18.70
CA ALA A 133 -2.71 4.21 -17.56
C ALA A 133 -2.43 5.35 -16.54
N PRO A 134 -2.13 5.04 -15.27
CA PRO A 134 -1.81 6.07 -14.27
C PRO A 134 -0.65 6.98 -14.69
N GLU A 135 0.33 6.45 -15.42
CA GLU A 135 1.50 7.17 -15.90
C GLU A 135 1.12 8.33 -16.85
N ASP A 136 0.00 8.21 -17.56
CA ASP A 136 -0.54 9.30 -18.41
C ASP A 136 -0.97 10.52 -17.60
N LEU A 137 -1.17 10.36 -16.29
CA LEU A 137 -1.48 11.45 -15.35
C LEU A 137 -0.24 12.01 -14.66
N ASN A 138 0.97 11.52 -14.99
CA ASN A 138 2.25 11.91 -14.40
C ASN A 138 2.19 11.88 -12.85
N VAL A 139 2.03 10.68 -12.30
CA VAL A 139 1.89 10.43 -10.86
C VAL A 139 3.05 9.60 -10.31
N TYR A 140 3.36 9.79 -9.03
CA TYR A 140 4.32 8.96 -8.29
C TYR A 140 3.77 8.48 -6.95
N ASP A 141 4.35 7.40 -6.42
CA ASP A 141 4.02 6.87 -5.10
C ASP A 141 4.66 7.71 -3.99
N THR A 142 3.88 7.95 -2.93
CA THR A 142 4.39 8.52 -1.69
C THR A 142 4.52 7.44 -0.64
N THR A 143 5.64 7.43 0.06
CA THR A 143 5.84 6.61 1.25
C THR A 143 5.89 7.48 2.49
N GLU A 144 5.75 6.86 3.66
CA GLU A 144 5.84 7.59 4.91
C GLU A 144 7.27 8.12 5.10
N PRO A 145 7.43 9.42 5.43
CA PRO A 145 8.74 10.01 5.63
C PRO A 145 9.46 9.32 6.79
N LEU A 146 10.72 8.98 6.56
CA LEU A 146 11.56 8.35 7.55
C LEU A 146 11.91 9.33 8.67
N ALA A 147 11.59 9.00 9.93
CA ALA A 147 11.99 9.82 11.06
C ALA A 147 13.48 9.59 11.38
N TYR A 148 14.28 10.66 11.35
CA TYR A 148 15.70 10.60 11.69
C TYR A 148 16.18 11.83 12.45
N TYR A 149 17.34 11.71 13.11
CA TYR A 149 18.04 12.78 13.79
C TYR A 149 19.50 12.77 13.34
N SER A 150 19.95 13.87 12.72
CA SER A 150 21.36 14.05 12.37
C SER A 150 22.06 14.87 13.43
N HIS A 151 23.03 14.27 14.11
CA HIS A 151 23.93 14.96 15.02
C HIS A 151 24.95 15.79 14.23
N HIS A 152 25.41 15.27 13.08
CA HIS A 152 26.18 16.02 12.11
C HIS A 152 26.01 15.48 10.69
N LYS A 153 26.21 16.35 9.70
CA LYS A 153 26.11 16.02 8.27
C LYS A 153 27.47 15.73 7.60
N ARG A 154 28.55 15.58 8.39
CA ARG A 154 29.89 15.24 7.89
C ARG A 154 29.90 13.86 7.25
N VAL A 155 30.68 13.68 6.20
CA VAL A 155 30.80 12.44 5.44
C VAL A 155 32.29 12.07 5.30
N PRO A 156 32.69 10.79 5.47
CA PRO A 156 31.84 9.65 5.83
C PRO A 156 31.32 9.71 7.27
N GLN A 157 30.19 9.05 7.54
CA GLN A 157 29.65 8.87 8.88
C GLN A 157 29.06 7.48 9.10
N LYS A 158 28.85 7.13 10.37
CA LYS A 158 28.02 5.98 10.77
C LYS A 158 26.58 6.42 10.93
N ILE A 159 25.67 5.71 10.26
CA ILE A 159 24.23 5.92 10.31
C ILE A 159 23.64 4.72 11.05
N LEU A 160 22.93 4.96 12.15
CA LEU A 160 22.38 3.90 12.99
C LEU A 160 20.86 3.83 12.83
N ILE A 161 20.38 2.71 12.29
CA ILE A 161 18.96 2.35 12.19
C ILE A 161 18.54 1.67 13.49
N LEU A 162 17.50 2.19 14.11
CA LEU A 162 16.95 1.75 15.40
C LEU A 162 15.53 1.25 15.19
N GLU A 163 15.30 -0.02 15.51
CA GLU A 163 13.97 -0.63 15.40
C GLU A 163 12.94 0.03 16.32
N ASN A 164 13.28 0.20 17.61
CA ASN A 164 12.34 0.68 18.62
C ASN A 164 12.41 2.20 18.84
N LYS A 165 11.22 2.78 19.03
CA LYS A 165 11.04 4.22 19.22
C LYS A 165 11.73 4.72 20.49
N ASP A 166 11.63 3.97 21.59
CA ASP A 166 12.17 4.40 22.89
C ASP A 166 13.71 4.37 22.91
N THR A 167 14.32 3.40 22.24
CA THR A 167 15.76 3.34 21.98
C THR A 167 16.22 4.55 21.16
N PHE A 168 15.50 4.88 20.08
CA PHE A 168 15.74 6.09 19.29
C PHE A 168 15.72 7.36 20.13
N TYR A 169 14.69 7.56 20.95
CA TYR A 169 14.61 8.74 21.82
C TYR A 169 15.73 8.77 22.87
N SER A 170 16.11 7.62 23.43
CA SER A 170 17.15 7.53 24.45
C SER A 170 18.52 7.89 23.89
N MET A 171 18.89 7.33 22.73
CA MET A 171 20.13 7.64 22.03
C MET A 171 20.15 9.09 21.52
N ARG A 172 19.03 9.60 20.99
CA ARG A 172 18.92 11.00 20.59
C ARG A 172 19.14 11.94 21.77
N LYS A 173 18.50 11.68 22.93
CA LYS A 173 18.70 12.47 24.16
C LYS A 173 20.15 12.40 24.66
N HIS A 174 20.82 11.27 24.47
CA HIS A 174 22.24 11.12 24.79
C HIS A 174 23.11 12.05 23.96
N LEU A 175 22.95 12.04 22.63
CA LEU A 175 23.70 12.90 21.70
C LEU A 175 23.39 14.40 21.90
N LEU A 176 22.13 14.74 22.20
CA LEU A 176 21.75 16.12 22.55
C LEU A 176 22.38 16.60 23.87
N GLY A 177 22.83 15.69 24.72
CA GLY A 177 23.49 15.99 25.99
C GLY A 177 24.99 16.30 25.88
N ASN A 178 25.47 16.73 24.71
CA ASN A 178 26.89 16.96 24.37
C ASN A 178 27.78 15.71 24.36
N ASN A 179 27.20 14.51 24.29
CA ASN A 179 27.96 13.29 24.02
C ASN A 179 28.11 13.12 22.50
N SER A 180 29.31 12.76 22.06
CA SER A 180 29.62 12.56 20.63
C SER A 180 29.62 11.09 20.21
N ARG A 181 29.43 10.16 21.16
CA ARG A 181 29.54 8.72 20.92
C ARG A 181 28.41 7.94 21.59
N ILE A 182 28.06 6.81 20.98
CA ILE A 182 27.15 5.79 21.53
C ILE A 182 27.94 4.50 21.59
N LEU A 183 28.10 3.92 22.78
CA LEU A 183 28.81 2.65 22.96
C LEU A 183 30.21 2.65 22.30
N GLY A 184 30.92 3.76 22.43
CA GLY A 184 32.27 3.96 21.89
C GLY A 184 32.34 4.40 20.42
N GLU A 185 31.22 4.40 19.70
CA GLU A 185 31.16 4.72 18.27
C GLU A 185 30.61 6.13 18.01
N GLU A 186 31.25 6.87 17.09
CA GLU A 186 30.79 8.20 16.66
C GLU A 186 29.66 8.03 15.63
N ILE A 187 28.43 8.25 16.07
CA ILE A 187 27.23 8.10 15.24
C ILE A 187 26.78 9.48 14.74
N GLY A 188 26.76 9.64 13.42
CA GLY A 188 26.41 10.91 12.78
C GLY A 188 24.91 11.10 12.63
N THR A 189 24.17 10.03 12.33
CA THR A 189 22.71 10.07 12.15
C THR A 189 22.04 8.85 12.78
N LEU A 190 20.93 9.08 13.47
CA LEU A 190 20.01 8.06 13.98
C LEU A 190 18.77 8.00 13.09
N ILE A 191 18.33 6.82 12.71
CA ILE A 191 17.12 6.55 11.93
C ILE A 191 16.17 5.70 12.77
N TYR A 192 14.90 6.04 12.81
CA TYR A 192 13.86 5.19 13.38
C TYR A 192 13.30 4.26 12.29
N GLY A 193 13.43 2.95 12.48
CA GLY A 193 13.03 1.92 11.52
C GLY A 193 11.59 1.44 11.62
N ALA A 194 10.97 1.50 12.82
CA ALA A 194 9.57 1.08 13.02
C ALA A 194 9.29 -0.39 12.64
N GLY A 195 10.17 -1.32 13.01
CA GLY A 195 10.03 -2.74 12.68
C GLY A 195 10.03 -3.00 11.17
N LYS A 196 9.09 -3.82 10.68
CA LYS A 196 8.95 -4.15 9.23
C LYS A 196 8.66 -2.94 8.33
N GLY A 197 8.24 -1.80 8.90
CA GLY A 197 8.03 -0.56 8.15
C GLY A 197 9.29 -0.07 7.44
N ILE A 198 10.47 -0.38 8.00
CA ILE A 198 11.75 0.02 7.45
C ILE A 198 11.98 -0.49 6.04
N HIS A 199 11.44 -1.65 5.64
CA HIS A 199 11.70 -2.19 4.30
C HIS A 199 11.16 -1.26 3.20
N LYS A 200 9.99 -0.64 3.42
CA LYS A 200 9.42 0.32 2.46
C LYS A 200 10.17 1.65 2.53
N SER A 201 10.28 2.22 3.72
CA SER A 201 10.93 3.53 3.90
C SER A 201 12.43 3.54 3.58
N PHE A 202 13.11 2.38 3.64
CA PHE A 202 14.54 2.29 3.29
C PHE A 202 14.77 2.20 1.78
N GLN A 203 13.78 1.74 0.99
CA GLN A 203 13.84 1.90 -0.46
C GLN A 203 13.93 3.39 -0.78
N ASP A 204 13.06 4.20 -0.18
CA ASP A 204 13.09 5.65 -0.36
C ASP A 204 14.30 6.30 0.31
N PHE A 205 14.85 5.72 1.38
CA PHE A 205 16.13 6.16 1.94
C PHE A 205 17.25 6.15 0.88
N THR A 206 17.18 5.30 -0.14
CA THR A 206 18.23 5.26 -1.18
C THR A 206 17.96 6.25 -2.33
N PHE A 207 16.72 6.76 -2.45
CA PHE A 207 16.27 7.57 -3.60
C PHE A 207 15.87 9.02 -3.24
N CYS A 208 15.44 9.27 -2.00
CA CYS A 208 14.72 10.49 -1.61
C CYS A 208 15.31 11.25 -0.41
N VAL A 209 16.48 10.83 0.10
CA VAL A 209 17.11 11.49 1.26
C VAL A 209 18.18 12.50 0.88
N GLU A 210 18.50 13.38 1.82
CA GLU A 210 19.54 14.38 1.67
C GLU A 210 20.86 13.75 1.16
N PRO A 211 21.60 14.40 0.25
CA PRO A 211 22.79 13.81 -0.39
C PRO A 211 23.84 13.24 0.57
N TYR A 212 23.98 13.84 1.76
CA TYR A 212 24.95 13.38 2.76
C TYR A 212 24.60 12.03 3.38
N LEU A 213 23.32 11.62 3.40
CA LEU A 213 22.87 10.33 3.90
C LEU A 213 23.12 9.22 2.87
N ASN A 214 23.01 9.56 1.58
CA ASN A 214 23.17 8.64 0.45
C ASN A 214 24.64 8.50 -0.04
N ASP A 215 25.62 9.05 0.69
CA ASP A 215 27.02 8.91 0.32
C ASP A 215 27.49 7.46 0.55
N ASN A 216 28.05 6.84 -0.48
CA ASN A 216 28.47 5.44 -0.49
C ASN A 216 29.62 5.11 0.47
N ARG A 217 30.29 6.12 1.04
CA ARG A 217 31.31 5.95 2.08
C ARG A 217 30.71 5.87 3.48
N ASN A 218 29.42 6.18 3.65
CA ASN A 218 28.74 5.99 4.92
C ASN A 218 28.64 4.51 5.25
N GLU A 219 28.72 4.22 6.54
CA GLU A 219 28.49 2.88 7.09
C GLU A 219 27.12 2.86 7.76
N ILE A 220 26.29 1.89 7.37
CA ILE A 220 24.94 1.75 7.93
C ILE A 220 24.97 0.63 8.96
N LEU A 221 24.54 0.95 10.17
CA LEU A 221 24.44 0.03 11.29
C LEU A 221 22.97 -0.24 11.59
N TYR A 222 22.61 -1.49 11.80
CA TYR A 222 21.29 -1.88 12.28
C TYR A 222 21.35 -2.30 13.72
N PHE A 223 20.42 -1.78 14.51
CA PHE A 223 20.17 -2.23 15.86
C PHE A 223 18.68 -2.48 16.00
N GLY A 224 18.34 -3.74 16.30
CA GLY A 224 16.99 -4.24 16.59
C GLY A 224 16.95 -5.05 17.88
N ASP A 225 15.80 -5.63 18.20
CA ASP A 225 15.69 -6.63 19.27
C ASP A 225 16.57 -7.86 18.94
N LEU A 226 17.09 -8.55 19.95
CA LEU A 226 17.73 -9.85 19.75
C LEU A 226 16.67 -10.94 19.87
N ASP A 227 15.89 -11.09 18.81
CA ASP A 227 14.85 -12.09 18.61
C ASP A 227 14.85 -12.56 17.14
N TYR A 228 14.00 -13.52 16.76
CA TYR A 228 13.99 -14.01 15.36
C TYR A 228 13.50 -12.93 14.37
N GLU A 229 12.53 -12.10 14.75
CA GLU A 229 11.96 -11.07 13.86
C GLU A 229 12.95 -9.93 13.61
N GLY A 230 13.67 -9.46 14.63
CA GLY A 230 14.71 -8.44 14.53
C GLY A 230 15.87 -8.89 13.65
N ILE A 231 16.26 -10.17 13.74
CA ILE A 231 17.26 -10.77 12.84
C ILE A 231 16.73 -10.85 11.41
N LEU A 232 15.48 -11.29 11.21
CA LEU A 232 14.85 -11.34 9.89
C LEU A 232 14.76 -9.95 9.24
N ILE A 233 14.44 -8.90 10.00
CA ILE A 233 14.41 -7.52 9.51
C ILE A 233 15.80 -7.12 9.02
N TYR A 234 16.85 -7.39 9.81
CA TYR A 234 18.22 -7.13 9.38
C TYR A 234 18.58 -7.87 8.09
N GLU A 235 18.34 -9.18 8.02
CA GLU A 235 18.73 -10.00 6.87
C GLU A 235 17.96 -9.61 5.62
N THR A 236 16.67 -9.30 5.76
CA THR A 236 15.83 -8.80 4.65
C THR A 236 16.31 -7.42 4.17
N LEU A 237 16.74 -6.53 5.07
CA LEU A 237 17.37 -5.26 4.66
C LEU A 237 18.70 -5.52 3.96
N GLN A 238 19.53 -6.42 4.48
CA GLN A 238 20.81 -6.74 3.87
C GLN A 238 20.63 -7.33 2.46
N GLU A 239 19.66 -8.22 2.27
CA GLU A 239 19.36 -8.82 0.96
C GLU A 239 18.87 -7.77 -0.06
N ASN A 240 17.92 -6.93 0.33
CA ASN A 240 17.33 -5.93 -0.57
C ASN A 240 18.31 -4.81 -0.99
N PHE A 241 19.36 -4.57 -0.20
CA PHE A 241 20.25 -3.42 -0.39
C PHE A 241 21.74 -3.78 -0.45
N ARG A 242 22.09 -5.07 -0.57
CA ARG A 242 23.47 -5.59 -0.61
C ARG A 242 24.36 -4.85 -1.62
N ASP A 243 23.80 -4.52 -2.78
CA ASP A 243 24.54 -3.88 -3.88
C ASP A 243 24.64 -2.36 -3.73
N LYS A 244 23.88 -1.76 -2.81
CA LYS A 244 23.75 -0.30 -2.68
C LYS A 244 24.46 0.24 -1.44
N VAL A 245 24.37 -0.45 -0.30
CA VAL A 245 24.86 0.04 0.98
C VAL A 245 25.59 -1.05 1.76
N LYS A 246 26.60 -0.65 2.53
CA LYS A 246 27.26 -1.53 3.50
C LYS A 246 26.47 -1.49 4.81
N LEU A 247 25.51 -2.40 4.95
CA LEU A 247 24.74 -2.58 6.17
C LEU A 247 25.38 -3.66 7.06
N LYS A 248 25.47 -3.39 8.36
CA LYS A 248 26.03 -4.30 9.37
C LYS A 248 25.23 -4.25 10.67
N PRO A 249 25.23 -5.30 11.51
CA PRO A 249 24.71 -5.21 12.86
C PRO A 249 25.54 -4.25 13.71
N PHE A 250 24.90 -3.49 14.60
CA PHE A 250 25.61 -2.64 15.57
C PHE A 250 26.19 -3.51 16.68
N ARG A 251 27.30 -4.18 16.37
CA ARG A 251 27.89 -5.26 17.19
C ARG A 251 28.04 -4.90 18.67
N THR A 252 28.59 -3.73 18.97
CA THR A 252 28.84 -3.29 20.35
C THR A 252 27.56 -3.18 21.17
N ALA A 253 26.43 -2.84 20.54
CA ALA A 253 25.13 -2.80 21.20
C ALA A 253 24.60 -4.21 21.52
N TYR A 254 24.69 -5.15 20.58
CA TYR A 254 24.29 -6.53 20.83
C TYR A 254 25.16 -7.23 21.89
N GLU A 255 26.47 -7.00 21.89
CA GLU A 255 27.37 -7.50 22.93
C GLU A 255 27.05 -6.88 24.31
N ALA A 256 26.71 -5.58 24.36
CA ALA A 256 26.26 -4.92 25.59
C ALA A 256 24.92 -5.48 26.09
N MET A 257 23.98 -5.80 25.19
CA MET A 257 22.71 -6.46 25.51
C MET A 257 22.94 -7.81 26.17
N LEU A 258 23.77 -8.67 25.57
CA LEU A 258 24.11 -9.99 26.12
C LEU A 258 24.73 -9.90 27.52
N LYS A 259 25.68 -8.98 27.71
CA LYS A 259 26.32 -8.76 29.02
C LYS A 259 25.31 -8.37 30.10
N LYS A 260 24.30 -7.57 29.76
CA LYS A 260 23.28 -7.11 30.70
C LYS A 260 22.20 -8.18 30.93
N ALA A 261 21.84 -8.92 29.89
CA ALA A 261 20.90 -10.03 29.94
C ALA A 261 21.35 -11.14 30.90
N GLY A 262 22.66 -11.43 30.98
CA GLY A 262 23.20 -12.40 31.93
C GLY A 262 22.98 -12.09 33.42
N ARG A 263 22.36 -10.94 33.77
CA ARG A 263 22.11 -10.50 35.15
C ARG A 263 20.63 -10.35 35.49
N ILE A 264 19.73 -10.63 34.55
CA ILE A 264 18.29 -10.42 34.71
C ILE A 264 17.51 -11.60 34.16
N LYS A 265 16.27 -11.76 34.62
CA LYS A 265 15.33 -12.69 33.98
C LYS A 265 14.84 -12.08 32.68
N LEU A 266 15.02 -12.81 31.58
CA LEU A 266 14.56 -12.40 30.26
C LEU A 266 13.08 -12.75 30.05
N PRO A 267 12.38 -12.00 29.19
CA PRO A 267 11.04 -12.35 28.74
C PRO A 267 11.08 -13.53 27.74
N ASP A 268 9.99 -14.29 27.72
CA ASP A 268 9.76 -15.34 26.73
C ASP A 268 9.26 -14.73 25.41
N MET A 269 9.66 -15.33 24.29
CA MET A 269 9.20 -14.97 22.95
C MET A 269 7.71 -15.28 22.78
N LYS A 270 7.06 -14.56 21.85
CA LYS A 270 5.67 -14.86 21.46
C LYS A 270 5.61 -16.19 20.72
N GLU A 271 4.56 -16.96 20.97
CA GLU A 271 4.30 -18.20 20.21
C GLU A 271 4.12 -17.92 18.71
N GLY A 272 4.71 -18.77 17.86
CA GLY A 272 4.56 -18.70 16.41
C GLY A 272 5.44 -17.69 15.67
N GLN A 273 6.52 -17.20 16.28
CA GLN A 273 7.54 -16.43 15.55
C GLN A 273 8.13 -17.25 14.39
N ASN A 274 8.41 -16.57 13.28
CA ASN A 274 9.12 -17.19 12.17
C ASN A 274 10.60 -17.35 12.54
N SER A 275 11.05 -18.58 12.77
CA SER A 275 12.42 -18.91 13.14
C SER A 275 13.36 -19.14 11.95
N ASN A 276 12.90 -18.88 10.71
CA ASN A 276 13.68 -19.11 9.49
C ASN A 276 14.72 -18.01 9.24
N ILE A 277 15.66 -17.84 10.18
CA ILE A 277 16.79 -16.92 10.05
C ILE A 277 17.97 -17.58 9.32
N GLY A 278 18.72 -16.78 8.57
CA GLY A 278 19.98 -17.15 7.94
C GLY A 278 21.17 -17.10 8.90
N THR A 279 22.36 -17.04 8.31
CA THR A 279 23.65 -17.01 9.03
C THR A 279 24.36 -15.67 8.92
N GLU A 280 23.85 -14.75 8.11
CA GLU A 280 24.53 -13.51 7.74
C GLU A 280 24.67 -12.59 8.95
N PHE A 281 23.62 -12.45 9.76
CA PHE A 281 23.65 -11.67 11.00
C PHE A 281 24.75 -12.17 11.95
N PHE A 282 24.80 -13.48 12.19
CA PHE A 282 25.74 -14.09 13.14
C PHE A 282 27.19 -13.98 12.69
N SER A 283 27.44 -13.96 11.37
CA SER A 283 28.80 -13.87 10.80
C SER A 283 29.58 -12.63 11.26
N TYR A 284 28.90 -11.60 11.75
CA TYR A 284 29.52 -10.40 12.28
C TYR A 284 30.08 -10.57 13.70
N PHE A 285 29.77 -11.63 14.42
CA PHE A 285 30.12 -11.81 15.83
C PHE A 285 31.18 -12.91 16.03
N SER A 286 31.87 -12.90 17.18
CA SER A 286 32.79 -14.00 17.53
C SER A 286 32.01 -15.29 17.78
N ASN A 287 32.68 -16.45 17.67
CA ASN A 287 32.04 -17.74 17.85
C ASN A 287 31.37 -17.86 19.24
N GLU A 288 32.01 -17.34 20.29
CA GLU A 288 31.46 -17.35 21.64
C GLU A 288 30.17 -16.53 21.74
N VAL A 289 30.14 -15.35 21.11
CA VAL A 289 28.96 -14.48 21.09
C VAL A 289 27.84 -15.12 20.26
N GLN A 290 28.16 -15.73 19.12
CA GLN A 290 27.18 -16.43 18.29
C GLN A 290 26.52 -17.58 19.04
N GLU A 291 27.30 -18.38 19.79
CA GLU A 291 26.77 -19.48 20.60
C GLU A 291 25.83 -18.98 21.69
N GLN A 292 26.19 -17.90 22.38
CA GLN A 292 25.32 -17.28 23.39
C GLN A 292 23.99 -16.80 22.79
N MET A 293 24.03 -16.13 21.64
CA MET A 293 22.82 -15.67 20.95
C MET A 293 21.95 -16.84 20.53
N LYS A 294 22.53 -17.87 19.89
CA LYS A 294 21.77 -19.05 19.42
C LYS A 294 21.14 -19.81 20.57
N HIS A 295 21.87 -20.01 21.66
CA HIS A 295 21.35 -20.68 22.85
C HIS A 295 20.16 -19.92 23.44
N LEU A 296 20.26 -18.59 23.53
CA LEU A 296 19.18 -17.73 24.01
C LEU A 296 17.90 -17.85 23.16
N LEU A 297 18.05 -17.82 21.83
CA LEU A 297 16.93 -17.97 20.89
C LEU A 297 16.32 -19.39 20.93
N GLN A 298 17.14 -20.43 21.16
CA GLN A 298 16.67 -21.81 21.31
C GLN A 298 15.90 -22.05 22.61
N GLN A 299 16.21 -21.29 23.66
CA GLN A 299 15.47 -21.29 24.92
C GLN A 299 14.15 -20.49 24.86
N ASN A 300 13.75 -20.05 23.66
CA ASN A 300 12.54 -19.24 23.44
C ASN A 300 12.55 -17.93 24.26
N SER A 301 13.72 -17.41 24.56
CA SER A 301 13.93 -16.12 25.21
C SER A 301 14.41 -15.10 24.17
N TYR A 302 14.17 -13.81 24.44
CA TYR A 302 14.71 -12.73 23.62
C TYR A 302 15.28 -11.60 24.49
N ILE A 303 16.10 -10.74 23.89
CA ILE A 303 16.56 -9.52 24.55
C ILE A 303 15.96 -8.30 23.85
N PRO A 304 15.09 -7.52 24.50
CA PRO A 304 14.58 -6.27 23.95
C PRO A 304 15.66 -5.17 23.94
N GLN A 305 15.63 -4.27 22.96
CA GLN A 305 16.53 -3.11 22.90
C GLN A 305 16.52 -2.26 24.16
N GLU A 306 15.35 -2.15 24.80
CA GLU A 306 15.10 -1.37 26.02
C GLU A 306 15.90 -1.86 27.22
N ILE A 307 16.53 -3.04 27.12
CA ILE A 307 17.54 -3.46 28.10
C ILE A 307 18.67 -2.43 28.20
N LEU A 308 19.04 -1.77 27.09
CA LEU A 308 19.98 -0.66 27.07
C LEU A 308 19.22 0.65 27.23
N GLN A 309 19.66 1.43 28.21
CA GLN A 309 19.06 2.70 28.59
C GLN A 309 20.08 3.82 28.38
N ARG A 310 19.65 5.07 28.53
CA ARG A 310 20.53 6.25 28.38
C ARG A 310 21.85 6.17 29.15
N LYS A 311 21.87 5.54 30.33
CA LYS A 311 23.07 5.36 31.16
C LYS A 311 24.11 4.41 30.58
N ASP A 312 23.71 3.58 29.62
CA ASP A 312 24.56 2.60 28.96
C ASP A 312 25.20 3.17 27.67
N PHE A 313 24.76 4.35 27.21
CA PHE A 313 25.22 4.97 25.96
C PHE A 313 26.37 5.95 26.15
#